data_AF-A0A1N6NHI4-F1
#
_entry.id   AF-A0A1N6NHI4-F1
#
_cell.length_a   1.000
_cell.length_b   1.000
_cell.length_c   1.000
_cell.angle_alpha   90.00
_cell.angle_beta   90.00
_cell.angle_gamma   90.00
#
_symmetry.space_group_name_H-M   'P 1'
#
loop_
_entity.id
_entity.type
_entity.pdbx_description
1 polymer ?
#
loop_
_entity_poly.entity_id
_entity_poly.type
_entity_poly.pdbx_seq_one_letter_code
_entity_poly.pdbx_strand_id
1 'polypeptide(L)'
;MKQSKEAATAFRSAVRASHKRMNKIAFLPHTKRATHFIQEAMTVTSPQFNHGAHELFDVHEVLSTTLGALNKMTLVRDHIQDPELLDILDRQHAFMLQEYNTTVDCFQSGQDPAVPTKSYMMKQNNTFTFGIEPKAPSKPMQQASEINDEVISGFMLGAAKSIATAKTSAALETTNPVVRRVIADSIPNCIEMAYETSIYQNKHRYYQVPQLPVADMQMILQSYASAPQAVTQ
;
A
#
# COMPACT_ATOMS: atom_id res chain seq x y z
N MET A 1 -28.58 -2.53 -33.82
CA MET A 1 -29.87 -3.24 -33.63
C MET A 1 -29.78 -4.78 -33.75
N LYS A 2 -28.80 -5.34 -34.47
CA LYS A 2 -28.62 -6.81 -34.63
C LYS A 2 -28.01 -7.48 -33.38
N GLN A 3 -26.99 -6.86 -32.77
CA GLN A 3 -26.32 -7.35 -31.55
C GLN A 3 -27.24 -7.40 -30.31
N SER A 4 -28.21 -6.49 -30.15
CA SER A 4 -29.12 -6.51 -29.00
C SER A 4 -30.15 -7.64 -29.07
N LYS A 5 -30.52 -8.09 -30.28
CA LYS A 5 -31.41 -9.24 -30.47
C LYS A 5 -30.70 -10.57 -30.21
N GLU A 6 -29.41 -10.67 -30.52
CA GLU A 6 -28.58 -11.84 -30.20
C GLU A 6 -28.37 -11.98 -28.69
N ALA A 7 -28.07 -10.88 -27.99
CA ALA A 7 -27.94 -10.87 -26.52
C ALA A 7 -29.25 -11.27 -25.80
N ALA A 8 -30.40 -10.76 -26.27
CA ALA A 8 -31.70 -11.11 -25.70
C ALA A 8 -32.08 -12.59 -25.94
N THR A 9 -31.67 -13.15 -27.08
CA THR A 9 -31.89 -14.57 -27.41
C THR A 9 -31.00 -15.47 -26.56
N ALA A 10 -29.73 -15.10 -26.38
CA ALA A 10 -28.79 -15.83 -25.53
C ALA A 10 -29.25 -15.84 -24.05
N PHE A 11 -29.73 -14.70 -23.55
CA PHE A 11 -30.25 -14.59 -22.18
C PHE A 11 -31.48 -15.48 -21.97
N ARG A 12 -32.44 -15.46 -22.90
CA ARG A 12 -33.65 -16.33 -22.83
C ARG A 12 -33.30 -17.82 -22.91
N SER A 13 -32.30 -18.18 -23.71
CA SER A 13 -31.79 -19.55 -23.79
C SER A 13 -31.16 -19.99 -22.47
N ALA A 14 -30.33 -19.13 -21.86
CA ALA A 14 -29.68 -19.37 -20.57
C ALA A 14 -30.71 -19.51 -19.42
N VAL A 15 -31.75 -18.67 -19.41
CA VAL A 15 -32.85 -18.75 -18.41
C VAL A 15 -33.65 -20.04 -18.58
N ARG A 16 -33.95 -20.47 -19.82
CA ARG A 16 -34.62 -21.76 -20.08
C ARG A 16 -33.74 -22.97 -19.73
N ALA A 17 -32.44 -22.90 -19.99
CA ALA A 17 -31.49 -23.94 -19.59
C ALA A 17 -31.37 -24.05 -18.06
N SER A 18 -31.39 -22.90 -17.37
CA SER A 18 -31.42 -22.81 -15.91
C SER A 18 -32.70 -23.42 -15.32
N HIS A 19 -33.87 -23.08 -15.87
CA HIS A 19 -35.16 -23.66 -15.44
C HIS A 19 -35.24 -25.17 -15.69
N LYS A 20 -34.75 -25.68 -16.84
CA LYS A 20 -34.69 -27.12 -17.10
C LYS A 20 -33.71 -27.85 -16.16
N ARG A 21 -32.61 -27.21 -15.75
CA ARG A 21 -31.69 -27.77 -14.74
C ARG A 21 -32.30 -27.78 -13.34
N MET A 22 -33.02 -26.73 -12.95
CA MET A 22 -33.71 -26.67 -11.66
C MET A 22 -34.72 -27.82 -11.49
N ASN A 23 -35.46 -28.18 -12.55
CA ASN A 23 -36.40 -29.31 -12.50
C ASN A 23 -35.72 -30.69 -12.42
N LYS A 24 -34.49 -30.87 -12.93
CA LYS A 24 -33.72 -32.12 -12.74
C LYS A 24 -33.15 -32.26 -11.33
N ILE A 25 -32.84 -31.13 -10.68
CA ILE A 25 -32.27 -31.09 -9.32
C ILE A 25 -33.35 -31.30 -8.24
N ALA A 26 -34.64 -31.22 -8.59
CA ALA A 26 -35.76 -31.43 -7.67
C ALA A 26 -36.00 -32.90 -7.26
N PHE A 27 -35.37 -33.87 -7.93
CA PHE A 27 -35.62 -35.31 -7.72
C PHE A 27 -34.43 -36.11 -7.14
N LEU A 28 -33.39 -35.43 -6.64
CA LEU A 28 -32.25 -36.08 -6.00
C LEU A 28 -32.37 -36.03 -4.47
N PRO A 29 -32.02 -37.11 -3.75
CA PRO A 29 -32.07 -37.16 -2.29
C PRO A 29 -31.18 -36.07 -1.66
N HIS A 30 -31.65 -35.47 -0.56
CA HIS A 30 -31.09 -34.26 0.08
C HIS A 30 -29.58 -34.32 0.37
N THR A 31 -28.99 -35.50 0.53
CA THR A 31 -27.55 -35.68 0.80
C THR A 31 -26.65 -35.60 -0.44
N LYS A 32 -27.18 -35.82 -1.65
CA LYS A 32 -26.43 -35.65 -2.91
C LYS A 32 -26.54 -34.23 -3.48
N ARG A 33 -27.52 -33.44 -3.04
CA ARG A 33 -27.62 -32.01 -3.38
C ARG A 33 -26.42 -31.25 -2.83
N ALA A 34 -26.11 -31.40 -1.54
CA ALA A 34 -25.01 -30.67 -0.90
C ALA A 34 -23.63 -31.01 -1.49
N THR A 35 -23.38 -32.28 -1.85
CA THR A 35 -22.09 -32.71 -2.41
C THR A 35 -21.91 -32.32 -3.87
N HIS A 36 -22.98 -32.23 -4.67
CA HIS A 36 -22.87 -31.77 -6.07
C HIS A 36 -22.86 -30.24 -6.20
N PHE A 37 -23.49 -29.51 -5.27
CA PHE A 37 -23.44 -28.04 -5.23
C PHE A 37 -22.07 -27.50 -4.76
N ILE A 38 -21.28 -28.28 -4.02
CA ILE A 38 -19.96 -27.87 -3.54
C ILE A 38 -18.83 -28.21 -4.54
N GLN A 39 -19.03 -29.17 -5.45
CA GLN A 39 -17.99 -29.58 -6.41
C GLN A 39 -17.96 -28.72 -7.70
N GLU A 40 -19.02 -27.97 -8.04
CA GLU A 40 -19.17 -27.27 -9.34
C GLU A 40 -18.89 -25.75 -9.31
N ALA A 41 -18.43 -25.19 -8.18
CA ALA A 41 -18.16 -23.74 -8.06
C ALA A 41 -16.67 -23.38 -7.92
N MET A 42 -15.74 -24.32 -8.09
CA MET A 42 -14.32 -23.98 -8.28
C MET A 42 -14.04 -23.79 -9.77
N THR A 43 -14.57 -22.71 -10.34
CA THR A 43 -13.90 -22.17 -11.53
C THR A 43 -12.55 -21.67 -11.03
N VAL A 44 -11.49 -22.40 -11.34
CA VAL A 44 -10.13 -21.87 -11.26
C VAL A 44 -10.12 -20.69 -12.22
N THR A 45 -10.39 -19.50 -11.70
CA THR A 45 -10.16 -18.27 -12.44
C THR A 45 -8.69 -18.25 -12.79
N SER A 46 -8.34 -17.90 -14.03
CA SER A 46 -6.92 -17.73 -14.37
C SER A 46 -6.30 -16.76 -13.37
N PRO A 47 -5.02 -16.89 -13.01
CA PRO A 47 -4.40 -16.07 -11.96
C PRO A 47 -4.64 -14.56 -12.13
N GLN A 48 -4.64 -14.06 -13.37
CA GLN A 48 -5.01 -12.69 -13.76
C GLN A 48 -6.42 -12.22 -13.33
N PHE A 49 -7.38 -13.13 -13.16
CA PHE A 49 -8.74 -12.84 -12.73
C PHE A 49 -9.05 -13.38 -11.34
N ASN A 50 -8.02 -13.80 -10.59
CA ASN A 50 -8.15 -14.20 -9.19
C ASN A 50 -8.07 -12.98 -8.27
N HIS A 51 -9.00 -12.03 -8.44
CA HIS A 51 -9.11 -10.81 -7.65
C HIS A 51 -10.55 -10.61 -7.19
N GLY A 52 -10.74 -10.33 -5.90
CA GLY A 52 -11.99 -9.81 -5.37
C GLY A 52 -12.23 -8.37 -5.81
N ALA A 53 -13.50 -7.95 -5.88
CA ALA A 53 -13.83 -6.56 -6.24
C ALA A 53 -13.23 -5.55 -5.25
N HIS A 54 -13.21 -5.87 -3.96
CA HIS A 54 -12.60 -5.05 -2.92
C HIS A 54 -11.10 -4.81 -3.18
N GLU A 55 -10.36 -5.89 -3.39
CA GLU A 55 -8.94 -5.83 -3.75
C GLU A 55 -8.67 -4.96 -4.98
N LEU A 56 -9.48 -5.09 -6.04
CA LEU A 56 -9.29 -4.28 -7.25
C LEU A 56 -9.35 -2.78 -6.95
N PHE A 57 -10.26 -2.36 -6.05
CA PHE A 57 -10.37 -0.97 -5.64
C PHE A 57 -9.21 -0.55 -4.73
N ASP A 58 -8.87 -1.35 -3.72
CA ASP A 58 -7.77 -1.02 -2.81
C ASP A 58 -6.43 -0.90 -3.55
N VAL A 59 -6.12 -1.87 -4.41
CA VAL A 59 -4.86 -1.87 -5.16
C VAL A 59 -4.84 -0.75 -6.20
N HIS A 60 -6.01 -0.40 -6.77
CA HIS A 60 -6.15 0.80 -7.60
C HIS A 60 -5.82 2.08 -6.82
N GLU A 61 -6.29 2.21 -5.58
CA GLU A 61 -6.00 3.35 -4.71
C GLU A 61 -4.52 3.40 -4.29
N VAL A 62 -3.90 2.25 -3.99
CA VAL A 62 -2.45 2.12 -3.73
C VAL A 62 -1.64 2.60 -4.93
N LEU A 63 -1.94 2.10 -6.13
CA LEU A 63 -1.24 2.46 -7.35
C LEU A 63 -1.44 3.94 -7.70
N SER A 64 -2.66 4.46 -7.55
CA SER A 64 -2.97 5.87 -7.80
C SER A 64 -2.28 6.82 -6.82
N THR A 65 -2.22 6.44 -5.54
CA THR A 65 -1.49 7.19 -4.50
C THR A 65 0.01 7.22 -4.79
N THR A 66 0.59 6.08 -5.18
CA THR A 66 2.01 5.95 -5.53
C THR A 66 2.34 6.77 -6.78
N LEU A 67 1.50 6.70 -7.82
CA LEU A 67 1.63 7.50 -9.04
C LEU A 67 1.60 9.00 -8.73
N GLY A 68 0.66 9.44 -7.88
CA GLY A 68 0.57 10.83 -7.44
C GLY A 68 1.83 11.31 -6.71
N ALA A 69 2.44 10.46 -5.89
CA ALA A 69 3.70 10.75 -5.21
C ALA A 69 4.87 10.89 -6.20
N LEU A 70 5.05 9.94 -7.11
CA LEU A 70 6.11 9.95 -8.13
C LEU A 70 6.02 11.20 -9.02
N ASN A 71 4.81 11.53 -9.49
CA ASN A 71 4.57 12.73 -10.28
C ASN A 71 4.88 14.00 -9.49
N LYS A 72 4.48 14.07 -8.22
CA LYS A 72 4.77 15.22 -7.36
C LYS A 72 6.28 15.38 -7.13
N MET A 73 7.00 14.29 -6.85
CA MET A 73 8.46 14.32 -6.71
C MET A 73 9.13 14.82 -7.99
N THR A 74 8.67 14.38 -9.16
CA THR A 74 9.15 14.89 -10.45
C THR A 74 8.90 16.39 -10.61
N LEU A 75 7.71 16.88 -10.26
CA LEU A 75 7.36 18.30 -10.38
C LEU A 75 8.18 19.20 -9.45
N VAL A 76 8.49 18.75 -8.23
CA VAL A 76 9.17 19.57 -7.22
C VAL A 76 10.68 19.44 -7.22
N ARG A 77 11.24 18.45 -7.95
CA ARG A 77 12.66 18.11 -7.92
C ARG A 77 13.56 19.31 -8.18
N ASP A 78 13.28 20.09 -9.23
CA ASP A 78 14.13 21.21 -9.64
C ASP A 78 14.00 22.45 -8.72
N HIS A 79 13.12 22.39 -7.71
CA HIS A 79 12.97 23.42 -6.70
C HIS A 79 13.80 23.16 -5.43
N ILE A 80 14.34 21.94 -5.26
CA ILE A 80 15.17 21.58 -4.10
C ILE A 80 16.50 22.34 -4.15
N GLN A 81 16.87 22.99 -3.05
CA GLN A 81 18.14 23.70 -2.92
C GLN A 81 19.17 22.88 -2.12
N ASP A 82 18.72 22.15 -1.11
CA ASP A 82 19.57 21.30 -0.29
C ASP A 82 20.00 20.02 -1.03
N PRO A 83 21.32 19.81 -1.26
CA PRO A 83 21.82 18.60 -1.92
C PRO A 83 21.53 17.29 -1.15
N GLU A 84 21.41 17.33 0.18
CA GLU A 84 21.03 16.15 0.98
C GLU A 84 19.59 15.74 0.67
N LEU A 85 18.67 16.71 0.62
CA LEU A 85 17.27 16.44 0.26
C LEU A 85 17.14 15.95 -1.19
N LEU A 86 17.94 16.50 -2.11
CA LEU A 86 17.94 16.09 -3.51
C LEU A 86 18.39 14.63 -3.66
N ASP A 87 19.46 14.21 -2.97
CA ASP A 87 19.88 12.79 -2.97
C ASP A 87 18.81 11.86 -2.40
N ILE A 88 18.15 12.27 -1.30
CA ILE A 88 17.05 11.50 -0.71
C ILE A 88 15.90 11.37 -1.73
N LEU A 89 15.47 12.48 -2.34
CA LEU A 89 14.38 12.48 -3.33
C LEU A 89 14.71 11.56 -4.50
N ASP A 90 15.90 11.68 -5.09
CA ASP A 90 16.28 10.90 -6.27
C ASP A 90 16.29 9.39 -5.99
N ARG A 91 16.82 8.98 -4.83
CA ARG A 91 16.84 7.57 -4.44
C ARG A 91 15.46 7.02 -4.11
N GLN A 92 14.67 7.77 -3.33
CA GLN A 92 13.30 7.36 -3.01
C GLN A 92 12.45 7.27 -4.27
N HIS A 93 12.54 8.26 -5.17
CA HIS A 93 11.82 8.25 -6.44
C HIS A 93 12.19 7.03 -7.30
N ALA A 94 13.48 6.78 -7.51
CA ALA A 94 13.94 5.65 -8.31
C ALA A 94 13.49 4.30 -7.72
N PHE A 95 13.57 4.16 -6.40
CA PHE A 95 13.12 2.95 -5.70
C PHE A 95 11.60 2.76 -5.81
N MET A 96 10.83 3.80 -5.51
CA MET A 96 9.36 3.79 -5.62
C MET A 96 8.90 3.49 -7.04
N LEU A 97 9.58 4.01 -8.06
CA LEU A 97 9.25 3.74 -9.46
C LEU A 97 9.45 2.27 -9.83
N GLN A 98 10.55 1.64 -9.37
CA GLN A 98 10.78 0.22 -9.58
C GLN A 98 9.68 -0.62 -8.88
N GLU A 99 9.38 -0.30 -7.62
CA GLU A 99 8.36 -1.00 -6.83
C GLU A 99 6.94 -0.82 -7.40
N TYR A 100 6.61 0.36 -7.91
CA TYR A 100 5.38 0.63 -8.64
C TYR A 100 5.25 -0.32 -9.85
N ASN A 101 6.30 -0.42 -10.67
CA ASN A 101 6.30 -1.32 -11.83
C ASN A 101 6.17 -2.80 -11.43
N THR A 102 6.87 -3.24 -10.37
CA THR A 102 6.72 -4.58 -9.79
C THR A 102 5.27 -4.86 -9.36
N THR A 103 4.62 -3.88 -8.72
CA THR A 103 3.23 -4.01 -8.28
C THR A 103 2.26 -4.06 -9.47
N VAL A 104 2.48 -3.24 -10.49
CA VAL A 104 1.68 -3.27 -11.74
C VAL A 104 1.79 -4.63 -12.43
N ASP A 105 2.99 -5.18 -12.54
CA ASP A 105 3.24 -6.48 -13.17
C ASP A 105 2.45 -7.61 -12.49
N CYS A 106 2.58 -7.77 -11.18
CA CYS A 106 1.85 -8.81 -10.46
C CYS A 106 0.34 -8.54 -10.39
N PHE A 107 -0.09 -7.28 -10.35
CA PHE A 107 -1.51 -6.94 -10.34
C PHE A 107 -2.20 -7.26 -11.67
N GLN A 108 -1.51 -7.07 -12.80
CA GLN A 108 -2.05 -7.38 -14.12
C GLN A 108 -2.01 -8.88 -14.46
N SER A 109 -0.97 -9.58 -14.00
CA SER A 109 -0.75 -10.99 -14.33
C SER A 109 -1.36 -11.96 -13.32
N GLY A 110 -1.50 -11.52 -12.06
CA GLY A 110 -1.81 -12.38 -10.91
C GLY A 110 -0.70 -13.39 -10.58
N GLN A 111 0.50 -13.20 -11.11
CA GLN A 111 1.67 -14.08 -10.98
C GLN A 111 2.82 -13.38 -10.27
N ASP A 112 3.84 -14.16 -9.88
CA ASP A 112 5.07 -13.60 -9.31
C ASP A 112 5.68 -12.57 -10.28
N PRO A 113 6.07 -11.38 -9.79
CA PRO A 113 6.59 -10.33 -10.65
C PRO A 113 7.97 -10.71 -11.20
N ALA A 114 8.27 -10.24 -12.41
CA ALA A 114 9.57 -10.48 -13.05
C ALA A 114 10.74 -9.85 -12.26
N VAL A 115 10.47 -8.72 -11.60
CA VAL A 115 11.41 -8.06 -10.68
C VAL A 115 10.90 -8.21 -9.26
N PRO A 116 11.61 -8.93 -8.38
CA PRO A 116 11.17 -9.12 -7.00
C PRO A 116 11.22 -7.80 -6.22
N THR A 117 10.46 -7.75 -5.12
CA THR A 117 10.56 -6.66 -4.14
C THR A 117 11.99 -6.57 -3.60
N LYS A 118 12.41 -5.35 -3.30
CA LYS A 118 13.73 -5.05 -2.72
C LYS A 118 13.54 -4.40 -1.36
N SER A 119 14.63 -4.28 -0.62
CA SER A 119 14.68 -3.50 0.62
C SER A 119 15.28 -2.13 0.34
N TYR A 120 14.57 -1.07 0.72
CA TYR A 120 15.09 0.28 0.67
C TYR A 120 16.15 0.47 1.76
N MET A 121 17.33 0.93 1.38
CA MET A 121 18.43 1.20 2.31
C MET A 121 18.66 2.71 2.38
N MET A 122 18.18 3.33 3.47
CA MET A 122 18.42 4.74 3.71
C MET A 122 19.91 5.04 3.96
N LYS A 123 20.32 6.28 3.68
CA LYS A 123 21.70 6.75 3.93
C LYS A 123 21.83 7.60 5.21
N GLN A 124 20.71 8.03 5.78
CA GLN A 124 20.71 8.80 7.03
C GLN A 124 21.21 7.94 8.20
N ASN A 125 21.76 8.59 9.23
CA ASN A 125 22.00 7.92 10.50
C ASN A 125 20.67 7.69 11.24
N ASN A 126 20.66 6.92 12.33
CA ASN A 126 19.46 6.65 13.13
C ASN A 126 19.31 7.62 14.32
N THR A 127 19.64 8.90 14.14
CA THR A 127 19.75 9.85 15.25
C THR A 127 18.72 10.97 15.13
N PHE A 128 18.00 11.20 16.23
CA PHE A 128 17.13 12.35 16.42
C PHE A 128 17.77 13.32 17.42
N THR A 129 17.63 14.62 17.13
CA THR A 129 17.83 15.68 18.10
C THR A 129 16.48 15.99 18.76
N PHE A 130 16.43 15.75 20.07
CA PHE A 130 15.25 16.05 20.87
C PHE A 130 15.21 17.51 21.34
N GLY A 131 14.00 18.01 21.60
CA GLY A 131 13.74 19.35 22.09
C GLY A 131 12.83 20.16 21.17
N ILE A 132 12.39 21.30 21.70
CA ILE A 132 11.58 22.30 20.98
C ILE A 132 12.33 23.63 21.02
N GLU A 133 12.42 24.29 19.87
CA GLU A 133 12.89 25.65 19.68
C GLU A 133 11.72 26.52 19.18
N PRO A 134 11.54 27.75 19.69
CA PRO A 134 10.49 28.64 19.21
C PRO A 134 10.60 28.87 17.70
N LYS A 135 9.50 28.62 16.97
CA LYS A 135 9.39 28.86 15.53
C LYS A 135 8.12 29.67 15.24
N ALA A 136 8.18 30.53 14.23
CA ALA A 136 6.99 31.20 13.72
C ALA A 136 5.94 30.16 13.25
N PRO A 137 4.63 30.41 13.45
CA PRO A 137 3.61 29.48 12.97
C PRO A 137 3.69 29.25 11.46
N SER A 138 3.63 27.98 11.04
CA SER A 138 3.53 27.62 9.63
C SER A 138 2.14 27.95 9.08
N LYS A 139 2.08 28.40 7.81
CA LYS A 139 0.83 28.69 7.08
C LYS A 139 0.87 28.06 5.69
N PRO A 140 -0.29 27.78 5.05
CA PRO A 140 -0.31 27.34 3.66
C PRO A 140 0.32 28.37 2.73
N MET A 141 1.07 27.89 1.74
CA MET A 141 1.60 28.71 0.65
C MET A 141 0.46 29.47 -0.04
N GLN A 142 0.66 30.75 -0.34
CA GLN A 142 -0.29 31.56 -1.12
C GLN A 142 0.08 31.58 -2.60
N GLN A 143 1.37 31.41 -2.93
CA GLN A 143 1.88 31.36 -4.30
C GLN A 143 2.94 30.25 -4.46
N ALA A 144 3.09 29.73 -5.68
CA ALA A 144 4.00 28.63 -5.97
C ALA A 144 5.48 28.96 -5.66
N SER A 145 5.88 30.23 -5.74
CA SER A 145 7.26 30.65 -5.43
C SER A 145 7.62 30.55 -3.94
N GLU A 146 6.65 30.28 -3.05
CA GLU A 146 6.93 29.99 -1.63
C GLU A 146 7.43 28.55 -1.41
N ILE A 147 7.54 27.73 -2.46
CA ILE A 147 8.06 26.36 -2.37
C ILE A 147 9.52 26.38 -1.89
N ASN A 148 9.85 25.50 -0.96
CA ASN A 148 11.18 25.35 -0.37
C ASN A 148 11.38 23.92 0.14
N ASP A 149 12.58 23.63 0.65
CA ASP A 149 12.98 22.29 1.12
C ASP A 149 12.13 21.77 2.30
N GLU A 150 11.65 22.66 3.19
CA GLU A 150 10.72 22.28 4.27
C GLU A 150 9.39 21.77 3.71
N VAL A 151 8.81 22.50 2.75
CA VAL A 151 7.56 22.12 2.10
C VAL A 151 7.73 20.82 1.31
N ILE A 152 8.81 20.71 0.53
CA ILE A 152 9.09 19.56 -0.33
C ILE A 152 9.32 18.30 0.51
N SER A 153 10.16 18.38 1.55
CA SER A 153 10.35 17.26 2.49
C SER A 153 9.05 16.90 3.20
N GLY A 154 8.17 17.86 3.48
CA GLY A 154 6.83 17.63 4.00
C GLY A 154 5.95 16.82 3.04
N PHE A 155 6.01 17.12 1.74
CA PHE A 155 5.32 16.33 0.71
C PHE A 155 5.85 14.91 0.62
N MET A 156 7.17 14.73 0.67
CA MET A 156 7.81 13.41 0.64
C MET A 156 7.41 12.57 1.86
N LEU A 157 7.51 13.14 3.07
CA LEU A 157 7.12 12.47 4.31
C LEU A 157 5.64 12.08 4.30
N GLY A 158 4.77 13.00 3.84
CA GLY A 158 3.34 12.75 3.71
C GLY A 158 3.04 11.62 2.72
N ALA A 159 3.69 11.63 1.55
CA ALA A 159 3.54 10.59 0.54
C ALA A 159 3.94 9.20 1.07
N ALA A 160 5.13 9.07 1.67
CA ALA A 160 5.60 7.79 2.21
C ALA A 160 4.64 7.23 3.29
N LYS A 161 4.14 8.09 4.19
CA LYS A 161 3.14 7.71 5.20
C LYS A 161 1.81 7.29 4.56
N SER A 162 1.29 8.05 3.60
CA SER A 162 0.04 7.72 2.92
C SER A 162 0.13 6.40 2.17
N ILE A 163 1.24 6.14 1.47
CA ILE A 163 1.47 4.89 0.75
C ILE A 163 1.61 3.73 1.73
N ALA A 164 2.37 3.88 2.82
CA ALA A 164 2.49 2.84 3.86
C ALA A 164 1.12 2.44 4.42
N THR A 165 0.28 3.43 4.76
CA THR A 165 -1.08 3.19 5.28
C THR A 165 -1.96 2.50 4.23
N ALA A 166 -2.00 3.02 3.00
CA ALA A 166 -2.81 2.44 1.92
C ALA A 166 -2.40 1.00 1.63
N LYS A 167 -1.09 0.72 1.54
CA LYS A 167 -0.55 -0.64 1.35
C LYS A 167 -0.91 -1.55 2.52
N THR A 168 -0.81 -1.06 3.75
CA THR A 168 -1.18 -1.84 4.94
C THR A 168 -2.65 -2.22 4.88
N SER A 169 -3.55 -1.26 4.66
CA SER A 169 -4.99 -1.51 4.53
C SER A 169 -5.29 -2.52 3.42
N ALA A 170 -4.76 -2.30 2.21
CA ALA A 170 -4.98 -3.21 1.08
C ALA A 170 -4.47 -4.64 1.37
N ALA A 171 -3.27 -4.78 1.96
CA ALA A 171 -2.64 -6.08 2.19
C ALA A 171 -3.42 -6.97 3.18
N LEU A 172 -4.21 -6.38 4.08
CA LEU A 172 -4.98 -7.15 5.07
C LEU A 172 -6.08 -8.00 4.43
N GLU A 173 -6.61 -7.59 3.28
CA GLU A 173 -7.75 -8.25 2.63
C GLU A 173 -7.59 -8.48 1.11
N THR A 174 -6.41 -8.20 0.56
CA THR A 174 -6.04 -8.61 -0.81
C THR A 174 -6.18 -10.12 -0.95
N THR A 175 -7.04 -10.55 -1.88
CA THR A 175 -7.41 -11.95 -2.07
C THR A 175 -6.42 -12.71 -2.94
N ASN A 176 -5.79 -12.04 -3.92
CA ASN A 176 -4.71 -12.63 -4.70
C ASN A 176 -3.46 -12.77 -3.81
N PRO A 177 -2.96 -14.01 -3.57
CA PRO A 177 -1.87 -14.23 -2.64
C PRO A 177 -0.54 -13.63 -3.10
N VAL A 178 -0.32 -13.49 -4.41
CA VAL A 178 0.91 -12.91 -4.93
C VAL A 178 0.90 -11.39 -4.76
N VAL A 179 -0.19 -10.74 -5.19
CA VAL A 179 -0.35 -9.29 -5.03
C VAL A 179 -0.28 -8.92 -3.55
N ARG A 180 -0.94 -9.70 -2.68
CA ARG A 180 -0.90 -9.48 -1.23
C ARG A 180 0.53 -9.49 -0.70
N ARG A 181 1.34 -10.47 -1.12
CA ARG A 181 2.74 -10.58 -0.69
C ARG A 181 3.56 -9.40 -1.19
N VAL A 182 3.46 -9.05 -2.47
CA VAL A 182 4.21 -7.91 -3.05
C VAL A 182 3.89 -6.60 -2.32
N ILE A 183 2.61 -6.34 -2.02
CA ILE A 183 2.20 -5.16 -1.26
C ILE A 183 2.74 -5.22 0.16
N ALA A 184 2.57 -6.35 0.86
CA ALA A 184 3.02 -6.52 2.23
C ALA A 184 4.54 -6.33 2.38
N ASP A 185 5.33 -6.95 1.49
CA ASP A 185 6.79 -6.87 1.49
C ASP A 185 7.30 -5.45 1.16
N SER A 186 6.46 -4.60 0.56
CA SER A 186 6.79 -3.21 0.23
C SER A 186 6.53 -2.24 1.39
N ILE A 187 5.75 -2.62 2.41
CA ILE A 187 5.39 -1.73 3.53
C ILE A 187 6.64 -1.27 4.31
N PRO A 188 7.60 -2.15 4.68
CA PRO A 188 8.81 -1.73 5.37
C PRO A 188 9.61 -0.67 4.61
N ASN A 189 9.63 -0.72 3.27
CA ASN A 189 10.33 0.28 2.46
C ASN A 189 9.71 1.67 2.63
N CYS A 190 8.38 1.76 2.67
CA CYS A 190 7.68 3.02 2.90
C CYS A 190 7.98 3.57 4.30
N ILE A 191 8.11 2.69 5.30
CA ILE A 191 8.50 3.05 6.67
C ILE A 191 9.92 3.62 6.69
N GLU A 192 10.88 2.96 6.04
CA GLU A 192 12.27 3.43 5.95
C GLU A 192 12.37 4.79 5.22
N MET A 193 11.63 4.97 4.11
CA MET A 193 11.59 6.25 3.38
C MET A 193 11.00 7.39 4.21
N ALA A 194 9.92 7.11 4.96
CA ALA A 194 9.33 8.07 5.88
C ALA A 194 10.29 8.40 7.03
N TYR A 195 10.96 7.40 7.59
CA TYR A 195 11.92 7.56 8.68
C TYR A 195 13.12 8.40 8.23
N GLU A 196 13.72 8.09 7.09
CA GLU A 196 14.82 8.84 6.48
C GLU A 196 14.46 10.33 6.31
N THR A 197 13.28 10.60 5.74
CA THR A 197 12.80 11.97 5.52
C THR A 197 12.56 12.69 6.85
N SER A 198 12.06 12.00 7.87
CA SER A 198 11.83 12.58 9.19
C SER A 198 13.13 12.96 9.91
N ILE A 199 14.21 12.20 9.70
CA ILE A 199 15.54 12.52 10.23
C ILE A 199 16.11 13.75 9.52
N TYR A 200 15.99 13.82 8.19
CA TYR A 200 16.35 15.01 7.44
C TYR A 200 15.62 16.25 7.98
N GLN A 201 14.30 16.17 8.17
CA GLN A 201 13.52 17.27 8.72
C GLN A 201 13.90 17.61 10.17
N ASN A 202 14.27 16.62 10.97
CA ASN A 202 14.69 16.84 12.35
C ASN A 202 16.03 17.58 12.44
N LYS A 203 17.01 17.22 11.59
CA LYS A 203 18.29 17.94 11.45
C LYS A 203 18.07 19.42 11.13
N HIS A 204 17.08 19.72 10.28
CA HIS A 204 16.75 21.07 9.84
C HIS A 204 15.75 21.81 10.74
N ARG A 205 15.36 21.23 11.89
CA ARG A 205 14.33 21.78 12.81
C ARG A 205 12.94 21.98 12.20
N TYR A 206 12.67 21.37 11.04
CA TYR A 206 11.33 21.29 10.45
C TYR A 206 10.44 20.31 11.25
N TYR A 207 11.03 19.23 11.76
CA TYR A 207 10.35 18.23 12.58
C TYR A 207 10.98 18.17 13.98
N GLN A 208 10.37 18.86 14.94
CA GLN A 208 10.87 18.93 16.31
C GLN A 208 10.22 17.84 17.19
N VAL A 209 11.02 17.18 18.02
CA VAL A 209 10.59 16.03 18.82
C VAL A 209 10.87 16.30 20.30
N PRO A 210 9.86 16.68 21.10
CA PRO A 210 10.04 16.84 22.54
C PRO A 210 10.21 15.48 23.21
N GLN A 211 10.86 15.48 24.38
CA GLN A 211 10.87 14.34 25.29
C GLN A 211 9.98 14.62 26.50
N LEU A 212 9.43 13.56 27.07
CA LEU A 212 8.77 13.61 28.37
C LEU A 212 9.82 13.79 29.48
N PRO A 213 9.42 14.26 30.68
CA PRO A 213 10.27 14.17 31.87
C PRO A 213 10.76 12.74 32.10
N VAL A 214 12.01 12.59 32.58
CA VAL A 214 12.66 11.27 32.74
C VAL A 214 11.85 10.34 33.66
N ALA A 215 11.23 10.88 34.71
CA ALA A 215 10.40 10.09 35.62
C ALA A 215 9.18 9.46 34.91
N ASP A 216 8.49 10.22 34.06
CA ASP A 216 7.34 9.73 33.29
C ASP A 216 7.79 8.67 32.26
N MET A 217 8.94 8.88 31.61
CA MET A 217 9.50 7.89 30.69
C MET A 217 9.83 6.58 31.40
N GLN A 218 10.45 6.62 32.58
CA GLN A 218 10.76 5.41 33.36
C GLN A 218 9.50 4.64 33.73
N MET A 219 8.44 5.33 34.15
CA MET A 219 7.16 4.71 34.47
C MET A 219 6.54 3.99 33.27
N ILE A 220 6.54 4.62 32.08
CA ILE A 220 6.02 4.02 30.85
C ILE A 220 6.89 2.82 30.43
N LEU A 221 8.23 2.96 30.44
CA LEU A 221 9.14 1.89 30.05
C LEU A 221 9.01 0.63 30.93
N GLN A 222 8.68 0.82 32.20
CA GLN A 222 8.46 -0.27 33.16
C GLN A 222 7.01 -0.79 33.18
N SER A 223 6.13 -0.29 32.30
CA SER A 223 4.73 -0.71 32.23
C SER A 223 4.51 -2.08 31.57
N TYR A 224 5.52 -2.62 30.88
CA TYR A 224 5.51 -3.93 30.25
C TYR A 224 6.61 -4.84 30.83
N ALA A 225 6.29 -6.10 31.07
CA ALA A 225 7.24 -7.12 31.50
C ALA A 225 7.20 -8.32 30.55
N SER A 226 8.33 -9.03 30.42
CA SER A 226 8.39 -10.26 29.62
C SER A 226 7.52 -11.35 30.25
N ALA A 227 6.70 -12.02 29.44
CA ALA A 227 6.00 -13.23 29.89
C ALA A 227 7.01 -14.40 30.03
N PRO A 228 6.84 -15.31 30.99
CA PRO A 228 7.65 -16.51 31.07
C PRO A 228 7.55 -17.32 29.77
N GLN A 229 8.68 -17.57 29.10
CA GLN A 229 8.75 -18.49 27.97
C GLN A 229 9.32 -19.83 28.46
N ALA A 230 8.54 -20.90 28.34
CA ALA A 230 9.06 -22.25 28.53
C ALA A 230 9.99 -22.55 27.35
N VAL A 231 11.30 -22.63 27.62
CA VAL A 231 12.25 -23.13 26.64
C VAL A 231 12.11 -24.65 26.62
N THR A 232 11.34 -25.19 25.68
CA THR A 232 11.46 -26.62 25.34
C THR A 232 12.84 -26.81 24.72
N GLN A 233 13.71 -27.48 25.48
CA GLN A 233 15.01 -27.98 24.98
C GLN A 233 14.81 -29.09 23.95
#